data_AF-A0A947U5I9-F1
#
_entry.id   AF-A0A947U5I9-F1
#
_cell.length_a   1.000
_cell.length_b   1.000
_cell.length_c   1.000
_cell.angle_alpha   90.00
_cell.angle_beta   90.00
_cell.angle_gamma   90.00
#
_symmetry.space_group_name_H-M   'P 1'
#
loop_
_entity.id
_entity.type
_entity.pdbx_description
1 polymer ?
#
loop_
_entity_poly.entity_id
_entity_poly.type
_entity_poly.pdbx_seq_one_letter_code
_entity_poly.pdbx_strand_id
1 'polypeptide(L)'
;QLLLDVNNVFVNSINFNFDAQAYIASMPSARIAYLHVAGHYDQASDLKIDTHGAPVIDPVWALLEQAYAVHGVGPTLLERDFNFPPIAELYAEVAQIRQLQTAAAPLRSYGT
;
A
#
# COMPACT_ATOMS: atom_id res chain seq x y z
N GLN A 1 -13.35 10.21 8.53
CA GLN A 1 -12.78 9.04 7.82
C GLN A 1 -11.50 9.49 7.12
N LEU A 2 -10.60 8.57 6.83
CA LEU A 2 -9.27 8.79 6.25
C LEU A 2 -9.04 7.79 5.11
N LEU A 3 -8.34 8.24 4.08
CA LEU A 3 -7.70 7.40 3.09
C LEU A 3 -6.24 7.27 3.50
N LEU A 4 -5.75 6.04 3.64
CA LEU A 4 -4.35 5.75 3.93
C LEU A 4 -3.64 5.37 2.64
N ASP A 5 -2.82 6.28 2.12
CA ASP A 5 -1.96 5.99 0.98
C ASP A 5 -0.63 5.41 1.49
N VAL A 6 -0.39 4.13 1.19
CA VAL A 6 0.80 3.41 1.66
C VAL A 6 2.06 3.87 0.92
N ASN A 7 1.93 4.24 -0.36
CA ASN A 7 3.04 4.74 -1.15
C ASN A 7 3.52 6.09 -0.63
N ASN A 8 2.59 6.99 -0.28
CA ASN A 8 2.87 8.28 0.34
C ASN A 8 3.62 8.12 1.67
N VAL A 9 3.24 7.15 2.50
CA VAL A 9 3.97 6.88 3.75
C VAL A 9 5.41 6.47 3.46
N PHE A 10 5.63 5.57 2.50
CA PHE A 10 6.98 5.14 2.11
C PHE A 10 7.83 6.29 1.52
N VAL A 11 7.28 7.04 0.56
CA VAL A 11 7.96 8.18 -0.06
C VAL A 11 8.38 9.20 1.00
N ASN A 12 7.46 9.55 1.89
CA ASN A 12 7.73 10.51 2.96
C ASN A 12 8.71 9.96 3.99
N SER A 13 8.70 8.64 4.28
CA SER A 13 9.63 8.04 5.24
C SER A 13 11.07 8.16 4.78
N ILE A 14 11.31 8.03 3.47
CA ILE A 14 12.63 8.27 2.88
C ILE A 14 12.98 9.75 2.90
N ASN A 15 12.08 10.61 2.39
CA ASN A 15 12.35 12.04 2.23
C ASN A 15 12.55 12.78 3.57
N PHE A 16 11.88 12.33 4.63
CA PHE A 16 11.91 12.97 5.96
C PHE A 16 12.56 12.09 7.04
N ASN A 17 13.16 10.96 6.64
CA ASN A 17 13.92 10.06 7.50
C ASN A 17 13.16 9.64 8.77
N PHE A 18 11.98 9.05 8.60
CA PHE A 18 11.20 8.43 9.68
C PHE A 18 10.91 6.96 9.38
N ASP A 19 10.41 6.22 10.37
CA ASP A 19 10.02 4.82 10.22
C ASP A 19 8.58 4.70 9.68
N ALA A 20 8.43 4.23 8.44
CA ALA A 20 7.14 4.01 7.79
C ALA A 20 6.26 2.98 8.53
N GLN A 21 6.87 1.93 9.08
CA GLN A 21 6.16 0.86 9.79
C GLN A 21 5.58 1.40 11.10
N ALA A 22 6.37 2.17 11.83
CA ALA A 22 5.93 2.84 13.05
C ALA A 22 4.83 3.88 12.76
N TYR A 23 4.96 4.62 11.65
CA TYR A 23 3.93 5.57 11.22
C TYR A 23 2.60 4.87 10.95
N ILE A 24 2.59 3.82 10.11
CA ILE A 24 1.40 3.01 9.85
C ILE A 24 0.81 2.51 11.17
N ALA A 25 1.61 1.89 12.03
CA ALA A 25 1.15 1.35 13.30
C ALA A 25 0.47 2.40 14.22
N SER A 26 0.86 3.66 14.10
CA SER A 26 0.28 4.76 14.89
C SER A 26 -1.06 5.29 14.36
N MET A 27 -1.44 4.94 13.13
CA MET A 27 -2.64 5.48 12.50
C MET A 27 -3.93 4.97 13.17
N PRO A 28 -4.97 5.83 13.33
CA PRO A 28 -6.19 5.44 14.02
C PRO A 28 -7.07 4.51 13.16
N SER A 29 -6.98 3.19 13.39
CA SER A 29 -7.67 2.15 12.58
C SER A 29 -9.14 2.45 12.33
N ALA A 30 -9.89 2.87 13.36
CA ALA A 30 -11.33 3.17 13.27
C ALA A 30 -11.68 4.34 12.32
N ARG A 31 -10.68 5.12 11.88
CA ARG A 31 -10.85 6.24 10.96
C ARG A 31 -10.46 5.88 9.53
N ILE A 32 -9.68 4.82 9.31
CA ILE A 32 -9.25 4.37 7.98
C ILE A 32 -10.44 3.74 7.28
N ALA A 33 -10.85 4.32 6.16
CA ALA A 33 -11.97 3.83 5.35
C ALA A 33 -11.51 3.20 4.04
N TYR A 34 -10.33 3.58 3.54
CA TYR A 34 -9.82 3.18 2.24
C TYR A 34 -8.29 3.20 2.23
N LEU A 35 -7.67 2.33 1.43
CA LEU A 35 -6.22 2.31 1.24
C LEU A 35 -5.86 2.51 -0.24
N HIS A 36 -4.76 3.21 -0.49
CA HIS A 36 -4.13 3.31 -1.80
C HIS A 36 -2.75 2.64 -1.79
N VAL A 37 -2.38 2.09 -2.95
CA VAL A 37 -1.04 1.59 -3.22
C VAL A 37 -0.64 2.02 -4.64
N ALA A 38 0.61 2.47 -4.79
CA ALA A 38 1.17 2.97 -6.03
C ALA A 38 2.69 2.76 -6.06
N GLY A 39 3.30 2.96 -7.23
CA GLY A 39 4.73 3.17 -7.35
C GLY A 39 5.09 4.66 -7.46
N HIS A 40 6.37 4.96 -7.32
CA HIS A 40 6.90 6.33 -7.32
C HIS A 40 8.16 6.41 -8.20
N TYR A 41 8.68 7.62 -8.38
CA TYR A 41 9.92 7.85 -9.10
C TYR A 41 11.10 7.98 -8.13
N ASP A 42 12.14 7.17 -8.38
CA ASP A 42 13.42 7.20 -7.67
C ASP A 42 14.33 8.31 -8.21
N GLN A 43 14.25 9.50 -7.62
CA GLN A 43 15.09 10.64 -8.03
C GLN A 43 16.51 10.55 -7.45
N ALA A 44 16.64 10.14 -6.19
CA ALA A 44 17.91 9.88 -5.50
C ALA A 44 17.71 8.85 -4.38
N SER A 45 18.78 8.51 -3.65
CA SER A 45 18.69 7.58 -2.51
C SER A 45 17.82 8.13 -1.37
N ASP A 46 17.84 9.44 -1.15
CA ASP A 46 17.17 10.19 -0.10
C ASP A 46 16.01 11.06 -0.63
N LEU A 47 15.70 10.95 -1.93
CA LEU A 47 14.63 11.71 -2.56
C LEU A 47 13.79 10.83 -3.49
N LYS A 48 12.51 10.67 -3.13
CA LYS A 48 11.48 9.98 -3.90
C LYS A 48 10.41 10.98 -4.30
N ILE A 49 9.91 10.87 -5.52
CA ILE A 49 8.82 11.71 -6.04
C ILE A 49 7.59 10.83 -6.20
N ASP A 50 6.51 11.22 -5.53
CA ASP A 50 5.24 10.51 -5.52
C ASP A 50 4.48 10.70 -6.84
N THR A 51 4.90 9.96 -7.87
CA THR A 51 4.39 10.15 -9.23
C THR A 51 3.21 9.25 -9.57
N HIS A 52 3.00 8.14 -8.87
CA HIS A 52 1.99 7.13 -9.22
C HIS A 52 2.12 6.62 -10.67
N GLY A 53 3.33 6.73 -11.25
CA GLY A 53 3.61 6.44 -12.66
C GLY A 53 4.46 5.20 -12.86
N ALA A 54 4.73 4.42 -11.80
CA ALA A 54 5.62 3.27 -11.80
C ALA A 54 4.97 2.05 -11.13
N PRO A 55 5.45 0.82 -11.42
CA PRO A 55 5.07 -0.36 -10.65
C PRO A 55 5.31 -0.20 -9.16
N VAL A 56 4.44 -0.79 -8.35
CA VAL A 56 4.60 -0.85 -6.90
C VAL A 56 5.79 -1.75 -6.57
N ILE A 57 6.68 -1.27 -5.71
CA ILE A 57 7.90 -1.98 -5.32
C ILE A 57 7.72 -2.80 -4.04
N ASP A 58 8.57 -3.82 -3.83
CA ASP A 58 8.48 -4.74 -2.69
C ASP A 58 8.38 -4.05 -1.31
N PRO A 59 9.13 -2.97 -1.00
CA PRO A 59 8.96 -2.27 0.28
C PRO A 59 7.57 -1.69 0.50
N VAL A 60 6.91 -1.21 -0.57
CA VAL A 60 5.55 -0.68 -0.49
C VAL A 60 4.54 -1.82 -0.34
N TRP A 61 4.75 -2.95 -1.03
CA TRP A 61 3.96 -4.17 -0.81
C TRP A 61 4.04 -4.68 0.63
N ALA A 62 5.24 -4.71 1.21
CA ALA A 62 5.45 -5.11 2.60
C ALA A 62 4.75 -4.16 3.59
N LEU A 63 4.76 -2.85 3.32
CA LEU A 63 4.00 -1.89 4.14
C LEU A 63 2.49 -2.07 4.01
N LEU A 64 1.99 -2.44 2.83
CA LEU A 64 0.56 -2.74 2.64
C LEU A 64 0.16 -3.99 3.43
N GLU A 65 0.99 -5.04 3.40
CA GLU A 65 0.80 -6.24 4.22
C GLU A 65 0.73 -5.89 5.71
N GLN A 66 1.67 -5.07 6.20
CA GLN A 66 1.65 -4.60 7.59
C GLN A 66 0.39 -3.77 7.90
N ALA A 67 -0.03 -2.89 6.99
CA ALA A 67 -1.24 -2.09 7.18
C ALA A 67 -2.47 -2.98 7.36
N TYR A 68 -2.60 -4.07 6.59
CA TYR A 68 -3.67 -5.04 6.80
C TYR A 68 -3.54 -5.79 8.13
N ALA A 69 -2.33 -6.18 8.53
CA ALA A 69 -2.11 -6.86 9.81
C ALA A 69 -2.49 -5.98 11.02
N VAL A 70 -2.24 -4.67 10.95
CA VAL A 70 -2.51 -3.74 12.06
C VAL A 70 -3.94 -3.21 12.04
N HIS A 71 -4.45 -2.80 10.88
CA HIS A 71 -5.72 -2.09 10.75
C HIS A 71 -6.88 -2.98 10.27
N GLY A 72 -6.58 -4.21 9.87
CA GLY A 72 -7.51 -5.12 9.23
C GLY A 72 -7.58 -4.91 7.71
N VAL A 73 -8.17 -5.89 7.03
CA VAL A 73 -8.40 -5.83 5.58
C VAL A 73 -9.48 -4.79 5.27
N GLY A 74 -9.14 -3.84 4.40
CA GLY A 74 -10.06 -2.83 3.88
C GLY A 74 -10.01 -2.75 2.36
N PRO A 75 -10.97 -2.06 1.72
CA PRO A 75 -10.92 -1.84 0.29
C PRO A 75 -9.63 -1.08 -0.10
N THR A 76 -8.99 -1.51 -1.19
CA THR A 76 -7.68 -1.01 -1.61
C THR A 76 -7.66 -0.75 -3.10
N LEU A 77 -7.18 0.43 -3.48
CA LEU A 77 -7.02 0.86 -4.86
C LEU A 77 -5.54 0.75 -5.27
N LEU A 78 -5.30 0.16 -6.43
CA LEU A 78 -4.06 0.41 -7.17
C LEU A 78 -4.21 1.76 -7.88
N GLU A 79 -3.35 2.71 -7.56
CA GLU A 79 -3.31 4.02 -8.23
C GLU A 79 -2.23 4.02 -9.32
N ARG A 80 -2.63 4.47 -10.51
CA ARG A 80 -1.78 4.62 -11.69
C ARG A 80 -2.25 5.84 -12.47
N ASP A 81 -1.50 6.93 -12.38
CA ASP A 81 -1.93 8.22 -12.94
C ASP A 81 -1.45 8.44 -14.37
N PHE A 82 -0.30 7.86 -14.72
CA PHE A 82 0.29 7.92 -16.05
C PHE A 82 1.26 6.77 -16.29
N ASN A 83 1.92 6.74 -17.47
CA ASN A 83 2.77 5.62 -17.92
C ASN A 83 2.06 4.27 -17.80
N PHE A 84 0.82 4.21 -18.27
CA PHE A 84 -0.01 3.01 -18.19
C PHE A 84 0.70 1.85 -18.89
N PRO A 85 1.05 0.77 -18.16
CA PRO A 85 1.59 -0.42 -18.77
C PRO A 85 0.46 -1.18 -19.50
N PRO A 86 0.76 -2.27 -20.21
CA PRO A 86 -0.26 -3.21 -20.64
C PRO A 86 -1.21 -3.57 -19.49
N ILE A 87 -2.51 -3.65 -19.78
CA ILE A 87 -3.55 -3.89 -18.76
C ILE A 87 -3.30 -5.17 -17.94
N ALA A 88 -2.64 -6.17 -18.53
CA ALA A 88 -2.27 -7.41 -17.86
C ALA A 88 -1.33 -7.20 -16.67
N GLU A 89 -0.43 -6.21 -16.74
CA GLU A 89 0.48 -5.87 -15.64
C GLU A 89 -0.27 -5.19 -14.49
N LEU A 90 -1.21 -4.28 -14.80
CA LEU A 90 -2.10 -3.69 -13.80
C LEU A 90 -2.94 -4.76 -13.11
N TYR A 91 -3.45 -5.75 -13.86
CA TYR A 91 -4.17 -6.87 -13.26
C TYR A 91 -3.30 -7.75 -12.36
N ALA A 92 -2.01 -7.90 -12.67
CA ALA A 92 -1.08 -8.62 -11.80
C ALA A 92 -0.88 -7.87 -10.47
N GLU A 93 -0.72 -6.55 -10.49
CA GLU A 93 -0.63 -5.73 -9.26
C GLU A 93 -1.94 -5.77 -8.45
N VAL A 94 -3.10 -5.70 -9.10
CA VAL A 94 -4.40 -5.89 -8.42
C VAL A 94 -4.55 -7.31 -7.87
N ALA A 95 -4.03 -8.32 -8.55
CA ALA A 95 -4.00 -9.69 -8.03
C ALA A 95 -3.12 -9.79 -6.78
N GLN A 96 -1.98 -9.08 -6.73
CA GLN A 96 -1.13 -9.01 -5.54
C GLN A 96 -1.89 -8.42 -4.34
N ILE A 97 -2.65 -7.33 -4.54
CA ILE A 97 -3.54 -6.78 -3.50
C ILE A 97 -4.48 -7.86 -2.96
N ARG A 98 -5.15 -8.60 -3.84
CA ARG A 98 -6.10 -9.66 -3.44
C ARG A 98 -5.41 -10.79 -2.68
N GLN A 99 -4.19 -11.15 -3.06
CA GLN A 99 -3.41 -12.16 -2.36
C GLN A 99 -3.09 -11.72 -0.93
N LEU A 100 -2.60 -10.49 -0.75
CA LEU A 100 -2.30 -9.93 0.57
C LEU A 100 -3.55 -9.80 1.44
N GLN A 101 -4.68 -9.36 0.87
CA GLN A 101 -5.95 -9.31 1.58
C GLN A 101 -6.43 -10.71 2.01
N THR A 102 -6.27 -11.72 1.17
CA THR A 102 -6.66 -13.10 1.48
C THR A 102 -5.77 -13.68 2.58
N ALA A 103 -4.47 -13.40 2.54
CA ALA A 103 -3.52 -13.85 3.56
C ALA A 103 -3.77 -13.19 4.93
N ALA A 104 -4.18 -11.92 4.95
CA ALA A 104 -4.46 -11.18 6.19
C ALA A 104 -5.88 -11.39 6.72
N ALA A 105 -6.83 -11.83 5.88
CA ALA A 105 -8.18 -12.13 6.33
C ALA A 105 -8.16 -13.32 7.30
N PRO A 106 -8.84 -13.23 8.46
CA PRO A 106 -8.94 -14.38 9.35
C PRO A 106 -9.58 -15.56 8.62
N LEU A 107 -9.02 -16.77 8.80
CA LEU A 107 -9.63 -18.01 8.35
C LEU A 107 -11.09 -17.99 8.81
N ARG A 108 -12.03 -18.07 7.87
CA ARG A 108 -13.45 -18.26 8.23
C ARG A 108 -13.55 -19.59 8.96
N SER A 109 -13.62 -19.55 10.29
CA SER A 109 -14.09 -20.67 11.07
C SER A 109 -15.57 -20.83 10.73
N TYR A 110 -15.87 -21.75 9.81
CA TYR A 110 -17.21 -22.31 9.76
C TYR A 110 -17.40 -23.02 11.10
N GLY A 111 -18.12 -22.36 12.02
CA GLY A 111 -18.48 -22.93 13.31
C GLY A 111 -19.16 -24.28 13.09
N THR A 112 -18.65 -25.31 13.76
CA THR A 112 -19.32 -26.61 13.93
C THR A 112 -20.56 -26.46 14.80
#